data_AF-A0AA97NM46-F1
#
_entry.id   AF-A0AA97NM46-F1
#
_cell.length_a   1.000
_cell.length_b   1.000
_cell.length_c   1.000
_cell.angle_alpha   90.00
_cell.angle_beta   90.00
_cell.angle_gamma   90.00
#
_symmetry.space_group_name_H-M   'P 1'
#
loop_
_entity.id
_entity.type
_entity.pdbx_description
1 polymer ?
#
loop_
_entity_poly.entity_id
_entity_poly.type
_entity_poly.pdbx_seq_one_letter_code
_entity_poly.pdbx_strand_id
1 'polypeptide(L)'
;MARLVTQLLSKLFLLTTLLSIASSHPAAAVVSRLLLPRDPKDCTAPDANCTCQEWTFVSKDWTVANFAYRISVPVFDPEEAAREEPVPFASLVTFVVQNQALDYNAVCNATSTGGDQEDADASFDGRKWYDCVQDKPGEDGVTSFSYERAKDRLEVKQTWEYKATGGAEAKVVCAEAEWENPDWKEGQTYQLNITECQAKHRPIQVPWTEITGN
;
A
#
# COMPACT_ATOMS: atom_id res chain seq x y z
N MET A 1 -43.33 14.07 -41.54
CA MET A 1 -43.84 15.46 -41.60
C MET A 1 -42.66 16.38 -41.79
N ALA A 2 -42.54 16.93 -42.98
CA ALA A 2 -41.54 17.92 -43.36
C ALA A 2 -42.16 19.32 -43.30
N ARG A 3 -41.35 20.33 -42.93
CA ARG A 3 -41.51 21.78 -43.17
C ARG A 3 -40.42 22.49 -42.37
N LEU A 4 -39.78 23.58 -42.78
CA LEU A 4 -39.58 24.35 -44.02
C LEU A 4 -38.67 25.51 -43.52
N VAL A 5 -37.49 25.75 -44.10
CA VAL A 5 -37.24 26.87 -45.05
C VAL A 5 -37.30 28.28 -44.40
N THR A 6 -36.10 28.81 -44.15
CA THR A 6 -35.53 30.05 -44.74
C THR A 6 -35.94 31.43 -44.20
N GLN A 7 -34.96 32.35 -44.34
CA GLN A 7 -34.99 33.82 -44.36
C GLN A 7 -34.51 34.50 -43.06
N LEU A 8 -33.74 35.60 -43.05
CA LEU A 8 -33.49 36.62 -44.07
C LEU A 8 -32.21 37.42 -43.70
N LEU A 9 -31.42 37.79 -44.71
CA LEU A 9 -30.35 38.78 -44.63
C LEU A 9 -30.89 40.17 -44.29
N SER A 10 -30.12 40.98 -43.56
CA SER A 10 -30.11 42.43 -43.74
C SER A 10 -28.73 43.01 -43.44
N LYS A 11 -28.14 43.65 -44.46
CA LYS A 11 -26.95 44.49 -44.42
C LYS A 11 -27.36 45.87 -43.89
N LEU A 12 -26.54 46.54 -43.07
CA LEU A 12 -26.11 47.91 -43.38
C LEU A 12 -24.98 48.43 -42.48
N PHE A 13 -23.98 48.96 -43.18
CA PHE A 13 -22.95 49.95 -42.85
C PHE A 13 -23.08 50.76 -41.55
N LEU A 14 -21.93 50.90 -40.85
CA LEU A 14 -21.43 52.22 -40.48
C LEU A 14 -19.90 52.21 -40.33
N LEU A 15 -19.27 52.99 -41.21
CA LEU A 15 -17.88 53.41 -41.16
C LEU A 15 -17.72 54.43 -40.02
N THR A 16 -16.79 54.20 -39.10
CA THR A 16 -16.15 55.27 -38.32
C THR A 16 -14.68 54.96 -38.12
N THR A 17 -13.85 55.67 -38.88
CA THR A 17 -12.42 55.84 -38.65
C THR A 17 -12.18 56.69 -37.42
N LEU A 18 -11.32 56.23 -36.50
CA LEU A 18 -10.56 57.11 -35.60
C LEU A 18 -9.12 56.60 -35.49
N LEU A 19 -8.22 57.48 -35.93
CA LEU A 19 -6.78 57.39 -35.95
C LEU A 19 -6.25 57.76 -34.55
N SER A 20 -5.45 56.90 -33.92
CA SER A 20 -4.63 57.29 -32.76
C SER A 20 -3.26 56.66 -32.84
N ILE A 21 -2.28 57.55 -32.91
CA ILE A 21 -0.83 57.33 -32.95
C ILE A 21 -0.36 56.97 -31.54
N ALA A 22 0.43 55.90 -31.38
CA ALA A 22 1.20 55.67 -30.16
C ALA A 22 2.54 54.96 -30.43
N SER A 23 3.61 55.75 -30.32
CA SER A 23 4.94 55.43 -29.78
C SER A 23 5.60 54.09 -30.11
N SER A 24 6.51 54.12 -31.09
CA SER A 24 7.59 53.15 -31.25
C SER A 24 8.63 53.30 -30.13
N HIS A 25 8.58 52.42 -29.13
CA HIS A 25 9.73 52.10 -28.28
C HIS A 25 10.44 50.87 -28.86
N PRO A 26 11.78 50.85 -29.00
CA PRO A 26 12.48 49.64 -29.35
C PRO A 26 12.45 48.70 -28.14
N ALA A 27 11.58 47.69 -28.19
CA ALA A 27 11.66 46.56 -27.27
C ALA A 27 12.96 45.82 -27.57
N ALA A 28 13.90 45.88 -26.62
CA ALA A 28 15.02 44.95 -26.59
C ALA A 28 14.43 43.53 -26.53
N ALA A 29 14.59 42.77 -27.60
CA ALA A 29 14.22 41.37 -27.64
C ALA A 29 15.15 40.61 -26.69
N VAL A 30 14.70 40.44 -25.44
CA VAL A 30 15.25 39.42 -24.56
C VAL A 30 14.88 38.09 -25.21
N VAL A 31 15.87 37.45 -25.82
CA VAL A 31 15.79 36.05 -26.21
C VAL A 31 15.68 35.25 -24.91
N SER A 32 14.46 35.14 -24.39
CA SER A 32 14.12 34.09 -23.44
C SER A 32 14.31 32.78 -24.20
N ARG A 33 15.44 32.13 -23.97
CA ARG A 33 15.55 30.70 -24.22
C ARG A 33 14.46 30.07 -23.35
N LEU A 34 13.32 29.75 -23.97
CA LEU A 34 12.37 28.80 -23.44
C LEU A 34 13.19 27.53 -23.21
N LEU A 35 13.63 27.33 -21.96
CA LEU A 35 14.00 26.01 -21.49
C LEU A 35 12.71 25.20 -21.63
N LEU A 36 12.60 24.46 -22.73
CA LEU A 36 11.62 23.39 -22.82
C LEU A 36 11.77 22.59 -21.53
N PRO A 37 10.66 22.31 -20.81
CA PRO A 37 10.70 21.36 -19.72
C PRO A 37 11.49 20.14 -20.22
N ARG A 38 12.58 19.77 -19.54
CA ARG A 38 13.23 18.49 -19.83
C ARG A 38 12.12 17.45 -19.73
N ASP A 39 11.93 16.66 -20.78
CA ASP A 39 10.98 15.56 -20.75
C ASP A 39 11.25 14.76 -19.46
N PRO A 40 10.21 14.49 -18.63
CA PRO A 40 10.37 13.65 -17.47
C PRO A 40 11.02 12.34 -17.92
N LYS A 41 12.19 12.04 -17.38
CA LYS A 41 12.89 10.80 -17.67
C LYS A 41 11.98 9.65 -17.24
N ASP A 42 11.60 8.82 -18.20
CA ASP A 42 10.73 7.66 -17.94
C ASP A 42 11.56 6.57 -17.26
N CYS A 43 11.53 6.58 -15.93
CA CYS A 43 12.14 5.54 -15.13
C CYS A 43 11.24 4.32 -14.95
N THR A 44 10.12 4.19 -15.67
CA THR A 44 9.28 2.99 -15.58
C THR A 44 9.74 1.87 -16.52
N ALA A 45 10.66 2.17 -17.45
CA ALA A 45 11.22 1.20 -18.39
C ALA A 45 12.24 0.25 -17.71
N PRO A 46 12.26 -1.05 -18.06
CA PRO A 46 13.18 -2.03 -17.45
C PRO A 46 14.68 -1.75 -17.66
N ASP A 47 15.04 -0.96 -18.67
CA ASP A 47 16.41 -0.57 -19.03
C ASP A 47 16.73 0.89 -18.68
N ALA A 48 15.84 1.57 -17.94
CA ALA A 48 16.06 2.96 -17.55
C ALA A 48 17.22 3.09 -16.57
N ASN A 49 18.28 3.80 -16.98
CA ASN A 49 19.39 4.16 -16.11
C ASN A 49 19.04 5.40 -15.26
N CYS A 50 18.22 5.21 -14.21
CA CYS A 50 17.80 6.25 -13.29
C CYS A 50 18.56 6.21 -11.95
N THR A 51 18.73 7.37 -11.31
CA THR A 51 19.32 7.47 -9.96
C THR A 51 18.34 6.97 -8.89
N CYS A 52 18.83 6.63 -7.69
CA CYS A 52 17.95 6.26 -6.55
C CYS A 52 16.89 7.34 -6.27
N GLN A 53 17.26 8.62 -6.38
CA GLN A 53 16.32 9.73 -6.22
C GLN A 53 15.25 9.73 -7.32
N GLU A 54 15.63 9.50 -8.58
CA GLU A 54 14.68 9.43 -9.69
C GLU A 54 13.70 8.27 -9.49
N TRP A 55 14.18 7.06 -9.14
CA TRP A 55 13.34 5.89 -8.84
C TRP A 55 12.40 6.10 -7.65
N THR A 56 12.91 6.71 -6.59
CA THR A 56 12.13 6.99 -5.37
C THR A 56 10.87 7.81 -5.67
N PHE A 57 10.94 8.80 -6.56
CA PHE A 57 9.78 9.65 -6.83
C PHE A 57 8.92 9.20 -8.02
N VAL A 58 9.32 8.13 -8.72
CA VAL A 58 8.58 7.54 -9.83
C VAL A 58 7.45 6.63 -9.33
N SER A 59 7.71 5.82 -8.30
CA SER A 59 6.70 5.05 -7.60
C SER A 59 6.65 5.47 -6.14
N LYS A 60 5.51 6.04 -5.72
CA LYS A 60 5.29 6.48 -4.33
C LYS A 60 4.61 5.41 -3.47
N ASP A 61 4.69 4.16 -3.91
CA ASP A 61 4.02 3.04 -3.30
C ASP A 61 5.02 1.89 -3.11
N TRP A 62 4.89 1.17 -2.01
CA TRP A 62 5.44 -0.18 -1.91
C TRP A 62 4.48 -1.19 -2.52
N THR A 63 5.05 -2.22 -3.13
CA THR A 63 4.30 -3.42 -3.50
C THR A 63 4.45 -4.46 -2.40
N VAL A 64 3.35 -4.83 -1.75
CA VAL A 64 3.30 -5.90 -0.76
C VAL A 64 2.78 -7.18 -1.43
N ALA A 65 3.66 -8.15 -1.57
CA ALA A 65 3.39 -9.44 -2.19
C ALA A 65 3.12 -10.53 -1.14
N ASN A 66 2.29 -11.50 -1.52
CA ASN A 66 2.03 -12.72 -0.75
C ASN A 66 1.57 -12.48 0.70
N PHE A 67 0.76 -11.43 0.93
CA PHE A 67 0.17 -11.19 2.24
C PHE A 67 -0.72 -12.35 2.68
N ALA A 68 -0.35 -12.93 3.81
CA ALA A 68 -1.06 -13.99 4.49
C ALA A 68 -1.16 -13.69 5.99
N TYR A 69 -2.33 -13.98 6.55
CA TYR A 69 -2.60 -13.93 7.97
C TYR A 69 -3.20 -15.26 8.42
N ARG A 70 -2.74 -15.82 9.53
CA ARG A 70 -3.26 -17.07 10.08
C ARG A 70 -3.55 -16.93 11.56
N ILE A 71 -4.67 -17.49 12.01
CA ILE A 71 -5.02 -17.66 13.42
C ILE A 71 -5.14 -19.16 13.72
N SER A 72 -4.69 -19.57 14.89
CA SER A 72 -4.95 -20.91 15.44
C SER A 72 -5.62 -20.80 16.81
N VAL A 73 -6.73 -21.51 16.96
CA VAL A 73 -7.52 -21.61 18.19
C VAL A 73 -7.57 -23.10 18.58
N PRO A 74 -6.63 -23.59 19.40
CA PRO A 74 -6.75 -24.90 20.02
C PRO A 74 -7.77 -24.83 21.16
N VAL A 75 -8.56 -25.89 21.28
CA VAL A 75 -9.47 -26.13 22.40
C VAL A 75 -8.99 -27.40 23.09
N PHE A 76 -8.79 -27.35 24.40
CA PHE A 76 -8.14 -28.44 25.12
C PHE A 76 -9.11 -29.41 25.77
N ASP A 77 -10.36 -29.00 26.01
CA ASP A 77 -11.40 -29.89 26.53
C ASP A 77 -12.78 -29.63 25.87
N PRO A 78 -13.71 -30.60 25.92
CA PRO A 78 -15.02 -30.45 25.29
C PRO A 78 -15.93 -29.39 25.94
N GLU A 79 -15.70 -29.00 27.19
CA GLU A 79 -16.50 -27.98 27.87
C GLU A 79 -16.16 -26.58 27.33
N GLU A 80 -14.87 -26.31 27.10
CA GLU A 80 -14.39 -25.10 26.44
C GLU A 80 -14.90 -24.98 24.99
N ALA A 81 -15.08 -26.11 24.29
CA ALA A 81 -15.61 -26.13 22.91
C ALA A 81 -17.02 -25.50 22.79
N ALA A 82 -17.79 -25.47 23.88
CA ALA A 82 -19.12 -24.87 23.92
C ALA A 82 -19.11 -23.34 24.14
N ARG A 83 -17.93 -22.72 24.32
CA ARG A 83 -17.79 -21.27 24.51
C ARG A 83 -18.19 -20.51 23.24
N GLU A 84 -18.97 -19.45 23.39
CA GLU A 84 -19.42 -18.63 22.25
C GLU A 84 -18.28 -17.89 21.53
N GLU A 85 -17.25 -17.50 22.28
CA GLU A 85 -16.08 -16.77 21.75
C GLU A 85 -14.78 -17.59 21.94
N PRO A 86 -14.25 -18.19 20.86
CA PRO A 86 -12.96 -18.89 20.92
C PRO A 86 -11.80 -17.90 21.17
N VAL A 87 -10.85 -18.26 22.04
CA VAL A 87 -9.65 -17.43 22.31
C VAL A 87 -8.49 -17.83 21.39
N PRO A 88 -7.97 -16.89 20.56
CA PRO A 88 -6.79 -17.14 19.75
C PRO A 88 -5.54 -17.45 20.59
N PHE A 89 -4.90 -18.58 20.31
CA PHE A 89 -3.64 -18.96 20.96
C PHE A 89 -2.43 -18.35 20.24
N ALA A 90 -2.45 -18.38 18.91
CA ALA A 90 -1.38 -17.84 18.09
C ALA A 90 -1.94 -17.24 16.80
N SER A 91 -1.31 -16.16 16.37
CA SER A 91 -1.49 -15.63 15.02
C SER A 91 -0.17 -15.30 14.35
N LEU A 92 -0.18 -15.35 13.03
CA LEU A 92 0.98 -15.20 12.16
C LEU A 92 0.63 -14.25 11.01
N VAL A 93 1.52 -13.29 10.73
CA VAL A 93 1.46 -12.45 9.52
C VAL A 93 2.73 -12.66 8.71
N THR A 94 2.60 -12.91 7.41
CA THR A 94 3.74 -13.03 6.49
C THR A 94 3.49 -12.30 5.17
N PHE A 95 4.53 -11.67 4.62
CA PHE A 95 4.52 -11.04 3.29
C PHE A 95 5.93 -10.60 2.86
N VAL A 96 6.03 -10.06 1.65
CA VAL A 96 7.25 -9.44 1.12
C VAL A 96 6.95 -7.99 0.73
N VAL A 97 7.78 -7.05 1.18
CA VAL A 97 7.76 -5.64 0.77
C VAL A 97 8.77 -5.43 -0.35
N GLN A 98 8.30 -4.83 -1.45
CA GLN A 98 9.12 -4.46 -2.59
C GLN A 98 9.09 -2.93 -2.75
N ASN A 99 10.26 -2.33 -2.88
CA ASN A 99 10.44 -0.91 -3.20
C ASN A 99 11.25 -0.81 -4.49
N GLN A 100 10.71 -0.14 -5.51
CA GLN A 100 11.39 -0.01 -6.81
C GLN A 100 12.69 0.80 -6.74
N ALA A 101 12.88 1.61 -5.69
CA ALA A 101 14.12 2.34 -5.47
C ALA A 101 15.25 1.49 -4.90
N LEU A 102 14.99 0.22 -4.56
CA LEU A 102 15.92 -0.69 -3.89
C LEU A 102 16.08 -1.97 -4.72
N ASP A 103 17.26 -2.58 -4.66
CA ASP A 103 17.57 -3.82 -5.39
C ASP A 103 17.40 -5.10 -4.52
N TYR A 104 16.80 -4.94 -3.34
CA TYR A 104 16.48 -6.00 -2.39
C TYR A 104 15.02 -5.94 -1.98
N ASN A 105 14.49 -7.06 -1.47
CA ASN A 105 13.18 -7.13 -0.85
C ASN A 105 13.30 -7.28 0.67
N ALA A 106 12.26 -6.86 1.38
CA ALA A 106 12.14 -7.14 2.81
C ALA A 106 11.09 -8.24 3.06
N VAL A 107 11.52 -9.35 3.64
CA VAL A 107 10.69 -10.46 4.06
C VAL A 107 10.17 -10.19 5.46
N CYS A 108 8.86 -10.01 5.58
CA CYS A 108 8.21 -9.65 6.82
C CYS A 108 7.48 -10.87 7.39
N ASN A 109 7.80 -11.22 8.64
CA ASN A 109 7.18 -12.31 9.35
C ASN A 109 7.07 -11.94 10.85
N ALA A 110 5.87 -12.03 11.40
CA ALA A 110 5.66 -11.86 12.82
C ALA A 110 4.66 -12.88 13.36
N THR A 111 4.92 -13.33 14.59
CA THR A 111 3.99 -14.13 15.38
C THR A 111 3.53 -13.32 16.58
N SER A 112 2.22 -13.32 16.83
CA SER A 112 1.63 -12.92 18.11
C SER A 112 1.19 -14.19 18.83
N THR A 113 1.56 -14.35 20.09
CA THR A 113 1.17 -15.49 20.91
C THR A 113 0.48 -14.98 22.16
N GLY A 114 -0.65 -15.61 22.50
CA GLY A 114 -1.28 -15.41 23.79
C GLY A 114 -0.44 -16.10 24.85
N GLY A 115 0.36 -15.36 25.62
CA GLY A 115 1.00 -15.91 26.81
C GLY A 115 -0.05 -16.21 27.87
N ASP A 116 0.03 -17.41 28.48
CA ASP A 116 -0.79 -17.89 29.60
C ASP A 116 -2.29 -17.58 29.48
N GLN A 117 -2.93 -18.29 28.53
CA GLN A 117 -4.33 -18.79 28.39
C GLN A 117 -5.57 -18.06 28.94
N GLU A 118 -5.49 -17.03 29.79
CA GLU A 118 -6.68 -16.43 30.40
C GLU A 118 -7.05 -15.06 29.82
N ASP A 119 -6.10 -14.23 29.36
CA ASP A 119 -6.39 -12.86 28.89
C ASP A 119 -5.61 -12.41 27.64
N ALA A 120 -4.80 -13.28 27.05
CA ALA A 120 -3.91 -12.91 25.96
C ALA A 120 -4.50 -13.24 24.59
N ASP A 121 -5.26 -12.30 24.02
CA ASP A 121 -5.67 -12.37 22.63
C ASP A 121 -4.43 -12.31 21.74
N ALA A 122 -4.09 -13.44 21.10
CA ALA A 122 -3.01 -13.55 20.14
C ALA A 122 -3.39 -12.82 18.83
N SER A 123 -3.57 -11.51 18.90
CA SER A 123 -4.03 -10.67 17.81
C SER A 123 -3.01 -9.57 17.49
N PHE A 124 -3.09 -9.09 16.26
CA PHE A 124 -2.31 -7.97 15.77
C PHE A 124 -3.17 -6.71 15.92
N ASP A 125 -2.83 -5.86 16.89
CA ASP A 125 -3.64 -4.70 17.30
C ASP A 125 -3.17 -3.36 16.69
N GLY A 126 -2.18 -3.39 15.80
CA GLY A 126 -1.62 -2.20 15.15
C GLY A 126 -0.66 -1.37 16.00
N ARG A 127 -0.44 -1.69 17.29
CA ARG A 127 0.42 -0.89 18.18
C ARG A 127 1.90 -1.26 18.06
N LYS A 128 2.20 -2.52 17.78
CA LYS A 128 3.57 -3.05 17.70
C LYS A 128 4.10 -3.00 16.27
N TRP A 129 5.33 -2.50 16.13
CA TRP A 129 6.10 -2.59 14.90
C TRP A 129 7.00 -3.83 14.94
N TYR A 130 7.02 -4.57 13.84
CA TYR A 130 7.81 -5.78 13.66
C TYR A 130 8.83 -5.56 12.56
N ASP A 131 10.09 -5.89 12.82
CA ASP A 131 11.16 -5.74 11.86
C ASP A 131 11.09 -6.85 10.80
N CYS A 132 11.35 -6.47 9.56
CA CYS A 132 11.48 -7.39 8.44
C CYS A 132 12.95 -7.70 8.18
N VAL A 133 13.22 -8.85 7.57
CA VAL A 133 14.56 -9.29 7.20
C VAL A 133 14.80 -9.01 5.72
N GLN A 134 15.89 -8.34 5.38
CA GLN A 134 16.27 -8.15 3.98
C GLN A 134 16.67 -9.49 3.35
N ASP A 135 16.29 -9.74 2.10
CA ASP A 135 16.65 -10.95 1.37
C ASP A 135 18.09 -10.94 0.82
N LYS A 136 18.72 -9.76 0.80
CA LYS A 136 20.11 -9.54 0.39
C LYS A 136 20.91 -8.93 1.55
N PRO A 137 22.04 -9.52 1.96
CA PRO A 137 22.85 -9.00 3.06
C PRO A 137 23.71 -7.79 2.62
N GLY A 138 23.95 -6.86 3.55
CA GLY A 138 24.91 -5.76 3.38
C GLY A 138 24.31 -4.43 2.92
N GLU A 139 22.98 -4.32 2.86
CA GLU A 139 22.29 -3.09 2.47
C GLU A 139 21.92 -2.25 3.71
N ASP A 140 22.25 -0.97 3.68
CA ASP A 140 21.97 -0.03 4.77
C ASP A 140 20.50 0.43 4.70
N GLY A 141 19.59 -0.38 5.26
CA GLY A 141 18.17 -0.04 5.31
C GLY A 141 17.38 -0.88 6.30
N VAL A 142 16.30 -0.33 6.85
CA VAL A 142 15.45 -1.05 7.81
C VAL A 142 14.02 -0.97 7.33
N THR A 143 13.36 -2.12 7.22
CA THR A 143 11.92 -2.20 6.92
C THR A 143 11.22 -2.79 8.13
N SER A 144 10.12 -2.18 8.54
CA SER A 144 9.24 -2.71 9.57
C SER A 144 7.79 -2.50 9.21
N PHE A 145 6.91 -3.26 9.86
CA PHE A 145 5.49 -3.19 9.62
C PHE A 145 4.67 -3.25 10.90
N SER A 146 3.44 -2.76 10.81
CA SER A 146 2.40 -2.95 11.81
C SER A 146 1.14 -3.44 11.10
N TYR A 147 0.42 -4.37 11.73
CA TYR A 147 -0.87 -4.86 11.22
C TYR A 147 -1.92 -4.70 12.31
N GLU A 148 -3.08 -4.17 11.95
CA GLU A 148 -4.25 -4.06 12.82
C GLU A 148 -5.36 -4.93 12.25
N ARG A 149 -5.55 -6.13 12.83
CA ARG A 149 -6.51 -7.12 12.33
C ARG A 149 -7.95 -6.61 12.34
N ALA A 150 -8.33 -5.87 13.38
CA ALA A 150 -9.68 -5.33 13.56
C ALA A 150 -10.09 -4.36 12.45
N LYS A 151 -9.14 -3.59 11.91
CA LYS A 151 -9.35 -2.65 10.79
C LYS A 151 -8.84 -3.17 9.45
N ASP A 152 -8.23 -4.35 9.46
CA ASP A 152 -7.51 -4.93 8.33
C ASP A 152 -6.49 -3.97 7.69
N ARG A 153 -5.81 -3.20 8.54
CA ARG A 153 -4.88 -2.13 8.12
C ARG A 153 -3.45 -2.61 8.26
N LEU A 154 -2.70 -2.54 7.17
CA LEU A 154 -1.26 -2.79 7.11
C LEU A 154 -0.54 -1.45 6.98
N GLU A 155 0.42 -1.20 7.87
CA GLU A 155 1.33 -0.07 7.79
C GLU A 155 2.75 -0.57 7.55
N VAL A 156 3.48 0.14 6.71
CA VAL A 156 4.88 -0.14 6.36
C VAL A 156 5.70 1.10 6.62
N LYS A 157 6.88 0.90 7.19
CA LYS A 157 7.89 1.92 7.39
C LYS A 157 9.20 1.37 6.85
N GLN A 158 9.87 2.17 6.03
CA GLN A 158 11.15 1.79 5.46
C GLN A 158 12.12 2.97 5.52
N THR A 159 13.36 2.69 5.91
CA THR A 159 14.48 3.62 5.90
C THR A 159 15.53 3.11 4.91
N TRP A 160 15.97 3.99 4.03
CA TRP A 160 17.12 3.94 3.14
C TRP A 160 17.76 5.35 3.15
N GLU A 161 18.35 5.84 2.06
CA GLU A 161 18.72 7.26 1.90
C GLU A 161 17.56 8.23 2.26
N TYR A 162 16.33 7.72 2.26
CA TYR A 162 15.12 8.39 2.72
C TYR A 162 14.44 7.57 3.82
N LYS A 163 13.54 8.19 4.57
CA LYS A 163 12.62 7.50 5.48
C LYS A 163 11.20 7.72 4.98
N ALA A 164 10.47 6.64 4.73
CA ALA A 164 9.08 6.69 4.34
C ALA A 164 8.19 5.84 5.26
N THR A 165 6.96 6.30 5.45
CA THR A 165 5.88 5.58 6.16
C THR A 165 4.63 5.63 5.30
N GLY A 166 3.81 4.58 5.35
CA GLY A 166 2.55 4.51 4.61
C GLY A 166 1.71 3.33 5.05
N GLY A 167 0.52 3.21 4.48
CA GLY A 167 -0.41 2.16 4.88
C GLY A 167 -1.56 1.95 3.89
N ALA A 168 -2.13 0.76 3.92
CA ALA A 168 -3.28 0.37 3.12
C ALA A 168 -4.14 -0.66 3.85
N GLU A 169 -5.39 -0.81 3.43
CA GLU A 169 -6.22 -1.94 3.82
C GLU A 169 -5.76 -3.19 3.06
N ALA A 170 -5.51 -4.29 3.76
CA ALA A 170 -5.12 -5.56 3.13
C ALA A 170 -6.30 -6.24 2.41
N LYS A 171 -7.53 -5.95 2.83
CA LYS A 171 -8.80 -6.50 2.33
C LYS A 171 -8.72 -8.01 2.22
N VAL A 172 -8.63 -8.71 3.34
CA VAL A 172 -8.41 -10.16 3.35
C VAL A 172 -9.68 -10.97 3.03
N VAL A 173 -9.48 -12.15 2.44
CA VAL A 173 -10.47 -13.21 2.31
C VAL A 173 -9.95 -14.42 3.09
N CYS A 174 -10.79 -14.99 3.94
CA CYS A 174 -10.40 -16.07 4.85
C CYS A 174 -11.10 -17.38 4.51
N ALA A 175 -10.38 -18.47 4.75
CA ALA A 175 -10.89 -19.83 4.77
C ALA A 175 -10.69 -20.41 6.17
N GLU A 176 -11.65 -21.21 6.61
CA GLU A 176 -11.64 -21.86 7.92
C GLU A 176 -11.45 -23.36 7.75
N ALA A 177 -10.69 -23.95 8.66
CA ALA A 177 -10.49 -25.39 8.78
C ALA A 177 -10.64 -25.78 10.24
N GLU A 178 -11.40 -26.84 10.48
CA GLU A 178 -11.67 -27.37 11.81
C GLU A 178 -11.24 -28.82 11.86
N TRP A 179 -10.63 -29.19 12.98
CA TRP A 179 -10.26 -30.55 13.30
C TRP A 179 -10.73 -30.89 14.71
N GLU A 180 -11.26 -32.09 14.92
CA GLU A 180 -11.68 -32.60 16.23
C GLU A 180 -11.05 -33.98 16.47
N ASN A 181 -10.70 -34.25 17.73
CA ASN A 181 -10.20 -35.53 18.21
C ASN A 181 -11.33 -36.36 18.84
N PRO A 182 -11.90 -37.36 18.12
CA PRO A 182 -12.99 -38.17 18.66
C PRO A 182 -12.56 -39.09 19.81
N ASP A 183 -11.26 -39.36 19.96
CA ASP A 183 -10.68 -40.24 20.99
C ASP A 183 -9.95 -39.44 22.09
N TRP A 184 -10.39 -38.21 22.34
CA TRP A 184 -9.75 -37.26 23.25
C TRP A 184 -9.57 -37.81 24.67
N LYS A 185 -8.43 -37.46 25.27
CA LYS A 185 -8.09 -37.70 26.67
C LYS A 185 -7.56 -36.41 27.29
N GLU A 186 -7.74 -36.28 28.60
CA GLU A 186 -7.23 -35.15 29.38
C GLU A 186 -5.74 -34.89 29.06
N GLY A 187 -5.42 -33.62 28.81
CA GLY A 187 -4.08 -33.17 28.39
C GLY A 187 -3.81 -33.21 26.87
N GLN A 188 -4.79 -33.62 26.06
CA GLN A 188 -4.70 -33.53 24.60
C GLN A 188 -5.48 -32.32 24.06
N THR A 189 -5.21 -31.91 22.82
CA THR A 189 -6.10 -30.99 22.11
C THR A 189 -7.36 -31.74 21.70
N TYR A 190 -8.52 -31.19 22.08
CA TYR A 190 -9.84 -31.70 21.70
C TYR A 190 -10.21 -31.23 20.29
N GLN A 191 -10.07 -29.95 20.01
CA GLN A 191 -10.42 -29.35 18.72
C GLN A 191 -9.37 -28.32 18.32
N LEU A 192 -9.17 -28.11 17.02
CA LEU A 192 -8.29 -27.09 16.48
C LEU A 192 -9.00 -26.37 15.33
N ASN A 193 -9.26 -25.09 15.53
CA ASN A 193 -9.79 -24.20 14.51
C ASN A 193 -8.65 -23.35 13.95
N ILE A 194 -8.51 -23.36 12.64
CA ILE A 194 -7.52 -22.57 11.91
C ILE A 194 -8.27 -21.67 10.93
N THR A 195 -7.97 -20.37 10.99
CA THR A 195 -8.42 -19.41 9.99
C THR A 195 -7.21 -18.94 9.20
N GLU A 196 -7.21 -19.15 7.88
CA GLU A 196 -6.17 -18.67 6.97
C GLU A 196 -6.74 -17.61 6.03
N CYS A 197 -6.14 -16.43 6.06
CA CYS A 197 -6.55 -15.25 5.33
C CYS A 197 -5.48 -14.85 4.33
N GLN A 198 -5.90 -14.45 3.12
CA GLN A 198 -5.03 -13.90 2.09
C GLN A 198 -5.60 -12.58 1.57
N ALA A 199 -4.75 -11.67 1.10
CA ALA A 199 -5.23 -10.44 0.49
C ALA A 199 -6.13 -10.73 -0.72
N LYS A 200 -7.30 -10.08 -0.78
CA LYS A 200 -8.26 -10.20 -1.89
C LYS A 200 -7.65 -9.74 -3.21
N HIS A 201 -6.86 -8.67 -3.15
CA HIS A 201 -6.13 -8.13 -4.28
C HIS A 201 -4.64 -8.38 -4.07
N ARG A 202 -3.99 -8.99 -5.07
CA ARG A 202 -2.58 -9.32 -5.03
C ARG A 202 -1.87 -8.73 -6.26
N PRO A 203 -0.79 -7.96 -6.06
CA PRO A 203 -0.23 -7.49 -4.79
C PRO A 203 -1.05 -6.37 -4.13
N ILE A 204 -0.81 -6.08 -2.84
CA ILE A 204 -1.34 -4.89 -2.17
C ILE A 204 -0.43 -3.71 -2.51
N GLN A 205 -1.00 -2.60 -2.97
CA GLN A 205 -0.27 -1.34 -3.14
C GLN A 205 -0.37 -0.53 -1.86
N VAL A 206 0.78 -0.20 -1.27
CA VAL A 206 0.87 0.54 -0.01
C VAL A 206 1.45 1.93 -0.30
N PRO A 207 0.61 2.96 -0.45
CA PRO A 207 1.09 4.30 -0.75
C PRO A 207 1.83 4.92 0.43
N TRP A 208 2.87 5.68 0.14
CA TRP A 208 3.57 6.49 1.13
C TRP A 208 2.68 7.65 1.56
N THR A 209 2.49 7.79 2.86
CA THR A 209 1.82 8.95 3.45
C THR A 209 2.84 10.04 3.81
N GLU A 210 4.06 9.63 4.14
CA GLU A 210 5.16 10.54 4.53
C GLU A 210 6.48 10.04 3.94
N ILE A 211 7.31 10.96 3.47
CA ILE A 211 8.69 10.69 3.07
C ILE A 211 9.59 11.87 3.41
N THR A 212 10.77 11.60 3.97
CA THR A 212 11.80 12.59 4.30
C THR A 212 13.16 12.11 3.84
N GLY A 213 13.97 12.98 3.22
CA GLY A 213 15.38 12.68 2.98
C GLY A 213 16.19 12.77 4.27
N ASN A 214 17.24 11.96 4.38
CA ASN A 214 18.25 12.10 5.44
C ASN A 214 19.18 13.29 5.20
#